data_AF-A0A974KWS8-F1
#
_entry.id   AF-A0A974KWS8-F1
#
_cell.length_a   1.000
_cell.length_b   1.000
_cell.length_c   1.000
_cell.angle_alpha   90.00
_cell.angle_beta   90.00
_cell.angle_gamma   90.00
#
_symmetry.space_group_name_H-M   'P 1'
#
loop_
_entity.id
_entity.type
_entity.pdbx_description
1 polymer ?
#
loop_
_entity_poly.entity_id
_entity_poly.type
_entity_poly.pdbx_seq_one_letter_code
_entity_poly.pdbx_strand_id
1 'polypeptide(L)'
;MKKFKNKLKAFTLIEMLLVLLIISVLLILIIPNIAKQMAHIQSTGCEAQVKMVNSQIEAYTLKHNRVPNSIEDLITEGFIKQGQSSCKSGETISIKNGEAVAE
;
A
#
# COMPACT_ATOMS: atom_id res chain seq x y z
N MET A 1 -55.05 21.17 35.20
CA MET A 1 -53.94 21.31 34.22
C MET A 1 -53.77 20.01 33.44
N LYS A 2 -54.08 20.01 32.14
CA LYS A 2 -54.01 18.84 31.24
C LYS A 2 -52.55 18.40 31.03
N LYS A 3 -52.26 17.12 31.29
CA LYS A 3 -50.95 16.49 31.05
C LYS A 3 -50.73 16.26 29.55
N PHE A 4 -49.71 16.89 28.97
CA PHE A 4 -49.18 16.52 27.67
C PHE A 4 -48.24 15.31 27.83
N LYS A 5 -48.75 14.10 27.55
CA LYS A 5 -47.89 12.93 27.32
C LYS A 5 -47.55 12.87 25.83
N ASN A 6 -46.51 13.59 25.42
CA ASN A 6 -45.92 13.40 24.10
C ASN A 6 -45.15 12.07 24.14
N LYS A 7 -45.68 11.02 23.48
CA LYS A 7 -44.92 9.79 23.25
C LYS A 7 -43.81 10.11 22.25
N LEU A 8 -42.58 10.25 22.73
CA LEU A 8 -41.40 10.27 21.87
C LEU A 8 -41.32 8.92 21.15
N LYS A 9 -41.28 8.94 19.81
CA LYS A 9 -41.03 7.74 19.01
C LYS A 9 -39.56 7.36 19.26
N ALA A 10 -39.34 6.28 20.01
CA ALA A 10 -38.02 5.72 20.24
C ALA A 10 -37.75 4.60 19.23
N PHE A 11 -36.49 4.51 18.78
CA PHE A 11 -36.00 3.44 17.92
C PHE A 11 -36.15 2.08 18.60
N THR A 12 -36.61 1.07 17.87
CA THR A 12 -36.82 -0.27 18.42
C THR A 12 -35.56 -1.13 18.31
N LEU A 13 -35.45 -2.14 19.19
CA LEU A 13 -34.36 -3.12 19.10
C LEU A 13 -34.42 -3.91 17.77
N ILE A 14 -35.61 -4.19 17.26
CA ILE A 14 -35.79 -4.91 15.99
C ILE A 14 -35.26 -4.08 14.81
N GLU A 15 -35.49 -2.77 14.79
CA GLU A 15 -34.92 -1.90 13.76
C GLU A 15 -33.39 -1.92 13.81
N MET A 16 -32.78 -1.92 15.00
CA MET A 16 -31.32 -2.01 15.13
C MET A 16 -30.79 -3.36 14.63
N LEU A 17 -31.50 -4.46 14.88
CA LEU A 17 -31.11 -5.79 14.40
C LEU A 17 -31.13 -5.87 12.87
N LEU A 18 -32.16 -5.31 12.22
CA LEU A 18 -32.22 -5.26 10.76
C LEU A 18 -31.12 -4.38 10.16
N VAL A 19 -30.79 -3.26 10.80
CA VAL A 19 -29.68 -2.38 10.36
C VAL A 19 -28.34 -3.09 10.45
N LEU A 20 -28.04 -3.76 11.57
CA LEU A 20 -26.79 -4.52 11.74
C LEU A 20 -26.68 -5.68 10.75
N LEU A 21 -27.81 -6.33 10.42
CA LEU A 21 -27.87 -7.38 9.41
C LEU A 21 -27.54 -6.85 8.01
N ILE A 22 -28.05 -5.68 7.62
CA ILE A 22 -27.71 -5.08 6.32
C ILE A 22 -26.24 -4.65 6.29
N ILE A 23 -25.74 -4.01 7.36
CA ILE A 23 -24.35 -3.57 7.45
C ILE A 23 -23.39 -4.76 7.37
N SER A 24 -23.69 -5.89 8.02
CA SER A 24 -22.81 -7.06 7.99
C SER A 24 -22.67 -7.65 6.59
N VAL A 25 -23.77 -7.76 5.82
CA VAL A 25 -23.76 -8.21 4.43
C VAL A 25 -22.93 -7.26 3.56
N LEU A 26 -23.10 -5.95 3.71
CA LEU A 26 -22.32 -4.95 2.98
C LEU A 26 -20.81 -5.06 3.29
N LEU A 27 -20.44 -5.24 4.57
CA LEU A 27 -19.04 -5.37 4.97
C LEU A 27 -18.38 -6.60 4.34
N ILE A 28 -19.09 -7.75 4.27
CA ILE A 28 -18.57 -8.98 3.64
C ILE A 28 -18.25 -8.75 2.16
N LEU A 29 -19.02 -7.92 1.45
CA LEU A 29 -18.76 -7.61 0.04
C LEU A 29 -17.62 -6.59 -0.13
N ILE A 30 -17.53 -5.60 0.77
CA ILE A 30 -16.58 -4.48 0.68
C ILE A 30 -15.15 -4.91 1.07
N ILE A 31 -14.99 -5.63 2.18
CA ILE A 31 -13.68 -6.06 2.71
C ILE A 31 -12.80 -6.77 1.67
N PRO A 32 -13.26 -7.81 0.94
CA PRO A 32 -12.41 -8.50 -0.03
C PRO A 32 -12.02 -7.59 -1.20
N ASN A 33 -12.87 -6.64 -1.58
CA ASN A 33 -12.56 -5.68 -2.63
C ASN A 33 -11.48 -4.69 -2.20
N ILE A 34 -11.54 -4.19 -0.96
CA ILE A 34 -10.49 -3.32 -0.39
C ILE A 34 -9.16 -4.07 -0.32
N ALA A 35 -9.15 -5.30 0.20
CA ALA A 35 -7.94 -6.11 0.33
C ALA A 35 -7.24 -6.32 -1.03
N LYS A 36 -8.01 -6.62 -2.09
CA LYS A 36 -7.49 -6.76 -3.45
C LYS A 36 -6.89 -5.45 -3.99
N GLN A 37 -7.56 -4.32 -3.77
CA GLN A 37 -7.04 -3.01 -4.18
C GLN A 37 -5.75 -2.65 -3.45
N MET A 38 -5.65 -2.94 -2.15
CA MET A 38 -4.43 -2.71 -1.37
C MET A 38 -3.26 -3.56 -1.87
N ALA A 39 -3.50 -4.82 -2.23
CA ALA A 39 -2.47 -5.68 -2.82
C ALA A 39 -2.01 -5.14 -4.19
N HIS A 40 -2.95 -4.71 -5.04
CA HIS A 40 -2.63 -4.12 -6.34
C HIS A 40 -1.80 -2.82 -6.20
N ILE A 41 -2.19 -1.92 -5.29
CA ILE A 41 -1.46 -0.68 -5.01
C ILE A 41 -0.02 -0.98 -4.53
N GLN A 42 0.16 -1.99 -3.69
CA GLN A 42 1.50 -2.39 -3.24
C GLN A 42 2.35 -2.91 -4.39
N SER A 43 1.81 -3.75 -5.27
CA SER A 43 2.51 -4.26 -6.44
C SER A 43 2.87 -3.14 -7.43
N THR A 44 1.93 -2.27 -7.79
CA THR A 44 2.21 -1.13 -8.67
C THR A 44 3.19 -0.14 -8.03
N GLY A 45 3.10 0.07 -6.72
CA GLY A 45 4.07 0.88 -5.97
C GLY A 45 5.48 0.28 -6.01
N CYS A 46 5.60 -1.05 -5.90
CA CYS A 46 6.87 -1.74 -6.01
C CYS A 46 7.45 -1.65 -7.43
N GLU A 47 6.63 -1.80 -8.47
CA GLU A 47 7.07 -1.62 -9.86
C GLU A 47 7.60 -0.19 -10.11
N ALA A 48 6.92 0.83 -9.59
CA ALA A 48 7.38 2.21 -9.67
C ALA A 48 8.69 2.43 -8.90
N GLN A 49 8.83 1.80 -7.74
CA GLN A 49 10.06 1.84 -6.94
C GLN A 49 11.23 1.21 -7.69
N VAL A 50 11.04 0.04 -8.31
CA VAL A 50 12.05 -0.63 -9.15
C VAL A 50 12.47 0.28 -10.30
N LYS A 51 11.52 0.91 -11.00
CA LYS A 51 11.82 1.87 -12.08
C LYS A 51 12.64 3.07 -11.58
N MET A 52 12.29 3.60 -10.41
CA MET A 52 13.05 4.68 -9.79
C MET A 52 14.49 4.25 -9.47
N VAL A 53 14.68 3.04 -8.92
CA VAL A 53 16.03 2.49 -8.66
C VAL A 53 16.79 2.28 -9.96
N ASN A 54 16.16 1.81 -11.04
CA ASN A 54 16.80 1.72 -12.36
C ASN A 54 17.30 3.07 -12.85
N SER A 55 16.53 4.15 -12.71
CA SER A 55 17.02 5.50 -13.03
C SER A 55 18.23 5.92 -12.19
N GLN A 56 18.32 5.44 -10.94
CA GLN A 56 19.48 5.68 -10.09
C GLN A 56 20.70 4.82 -10.48
N ILE A 57 20.48 3.60 -10.97
CA ILE A 57 21.52 2.76 -11.57
C ILE A 57 22.09 3.43 -12.82
N GLU A 58 21.24 4.01 -13.66
CA GLU A 58 21.68 4.77 -14.83
C GLU A 58 22.52 6.00 -14.40
N ALA A 59 22.04 6.77 -13.43
CA ALA A 59 22.79 7.91 -12.89
C ALA A 59 24.15 7.50 -12.29
N TYR A 60 24.22 6.37 -11.59
CA TYR A 60 25.46 5.78 -11.09
C TYR A 60 26.40 5.44 -12.24
N THR A 61 25.86 4.81 -13.29
CA THR A 61 26.61 4.39 -14.47
C THR A 61 27.19 5.58 -15.21
N LEU A 62 26.44 6.68 -15.33
CA LEU A 62 26.93 7.93 -15.93
C LEU A 62 28.07 8.55 -15.12
N LYS A 63 28.03 8.48 -13.79
CA LYS A 63 29.06 9.04 -12.91
C LYS A 63 30.34 8.21 -12.91
N HIS A 64 30.23 6.88 -12.96
CA HIS A 64 31.34 5.95 -12.73
C HIS A 64 31.81 5.19 -13.97
N ASN A 65 31.11 5.33 -15.10
CA ASN A 65 31.32 4.55 -16.32
C ASN A 65 31.24 3.02 -16.08
N ARG A 66 30.51 2.59 -15.06
CA ARG A 66 30.26 1.18 -14.72
C ARG A 66 28.93 1.03 -14.00
N VAL A 67 28.30 -0.13 -14.15
CA VAL A 67 27.12 -0.48 -13.35
C VAL A 67 27.52 -0.69 -11.87
N PRO A 68 26.63 -0.39 -10.91
CA PRO A 68 26.80 -0.76 -9.52
C PRO A 68 26.82 -2.29 -9.37
N ASN A 69 27.62 -2.80 -8.44
CA ASN A 69 27.71 -4.24 -8.19
C ASN A 69 26.63 -4.72 -7.23
N SER A 70 26.14 -3.82 -6.38
CA SER A 70 25.10 -4.13 -5.41
C SER A 70 24.24 -2.90 -5.08
N ILE A 71 23.12 -3.13 -4.41
CA ILE A 71 22.21 -2.06 -3.98
C ILE A 71 22.91 -1.14 -2.96
N GLU A 72 23.89 -1.65 -2.21
CA GLU A 72 24.69 -0.91 -1.23
C GLU A 72 25.59 0.15 -1.87
N ASP A 73 26.07 -0.07 -3.10
CA ASP A 73 26.83 0.95 -3.85
C ASP A 73 25.97 2.22 -4.05
N LEU A 74 24.68 2.04 -4.36
CA LEU A 74 23.72 3.12 -4.53
C LEU A 74 23.38 3.82 -3.21
N ILE A 75 23.31 3.07 -2.10
CA ILE A 75 23.02 3.63 -0.77
C ILE A 75 24.21 4.44 -0.26
N THR A 76 25.41 3.86 -0.34
CA THR A 76 26.64 4.45 0.21
C THR A 76 26.98 5.77 -0.48
N GLU A 77 26.73 5.85 -1.78
CA GLU A 77 26.96 7.05 -2.56
C GLU A 77 25.75 8.01 -2.61
N GLY A 78 24.65 7.67 -1.93
CA GLY A 78 23.49 8.55 -1.77
C GLY A 78 22.57 8.66 -2.98
N PHE A 79 22.67 7.74 -3.96
CA PHE A 79 21.73 7.66 -5.07
C PHE A 79 20.34 7.19 -4.61
N ILE A 80 20.28 6.35 -3.57
CA ILE A 80 19.05 5.95 -2.90
C ILE A 80 19.23 5.99 -1.38
N LYS A 81 18.12 6.07 -0.65
CA LYS A 81 18.09 5.92 0.82
C LYS A 81 17.94 4.44 1.20
N GLN A 82 18.36 4.07 2.42
CA GLN A 82 18.19 2.71 2.92
C GLN A 82 16.72 2.22 2.89
N GLY A 83 15.75 3.11 3.17
CA GLY A 83 14.32 2.75 3.08
C GLY A 83 13.79 2.54 1.64
N GLN A 84 14.62 2.75 0.62
CA GLN A 84 14.27 2.59 -0.80
C GLN A 84 14.78 1.27 -1.39
N SER A 85 15.52 0.46 -0.62
CA SER A 85 15.98 -0.89 -1.05
C SER A 85 14.94 -1.98 -0.81
N SER A 86 13.72 -1.63 -0.41
CA SER A 86 12.63 -2.57 -0.17
C SER A 86 11.28 -1.95 -0.56
N CYS A 87 10.39 -2.77 -1.10
CA CYS A 87 9.03 -2.43 -1.38
C CYS A 87 8.14 -2.51 -0.12
N LYS A 88 7.03 -1.77 -0.13
CA LYS A 88 6.04 -1.83 0.97
C LYS A 88 5.33 -3.18 1.07
N SER A 89 5.35 -3.97 -0.01
CA SER A 89 4.91 -5.36 -0.06
C SER A 89 5.79 -6.31 0.75
N GLY A 90 7.02 -5.90 1.12
CA GLY A 90 8.01 -6.74 1.80
C GLY A 90 9.11 -7.29 0.90
N GLU A 91 8.99 -7.12 -0.42
CA GLU A 91 10.02 -7.51 -1.40
C GLU A 91 11.26 -6.62 -1.26
N THR A 92 12.45 -7.20 -1.34
CA THR A 92 13.74 -6.50 -1.34
C THR A 92 14.18 -6.23 -2.77
N ILE A 93 14.85 -5.10 -3.01
CA ILE A 93 15.33 -4.75 -4.34
C ILE A 93 16.81 -5.12 -4.44
N SER A 94 17.11 -6.09 -5.30
CA SER A 94 18.46 -6.52 -5.63
C SER A 94 18.86 -6.08 -7.05
N ILE A 95 20.15 -6.06 -7.35
CA ILE A 95 20.65 -5.73 -8.70
C ILE A 95 21.05 -7.03 -9.40
N LYS A 96 20.42 -7.33 -10.53
CA LYS A 96 20.72 -8.48 -11.38
C LYS A 96 20.97 -8.03 -12.79
N ASN A 97 22.13 -8.39 -13.34
CA ASN A 97 22.54 -8.03 -14.71
C ASN A 97 22.49 -6.52 -15.00
N GLY A 98 22.69 -5.67 -13.98
CA GLY A 98 22.64 -4.22 -14.12
C GLY A 98 21.23 -3.62 -14.06
N GLU A 99 20.21 -4.40 -13.73
CA GLU A 99 18.83 -3.93 -13.51
C GLU A 99 18.38 -4.23 -12.08
N ALA A 100 17.53 -3.37 -11.54
CA ALA A 100 16.86 -3.57 -10.27
C ALA A 100 15.74 -4.61 -10.43
N VAL A 101 15.71 -5.57 -9.51
CA VAL A 101 14.70 -6.64 -9.45
C VAL A 101 14.17 -6.71 -8.02
N ALA A 102 12.85 -6.79 -7.87
CA ALA A 102 12.21 -7.03 -6.57
C ALA A 102 12.10 -8.54 -6.30
N GLU A 103 12.50 -8.97 -5.10
CA GLU A 103 12.57 -10.37 -4.65
C GLU A 103 12.03 -10.58 -3.22
#